data_AF-A0A851L8Z0-F1
#
_entry.id   AF-A0A851L8Z0-F1
#
_cell.length_a   1.000
_cell.length_b   1.000
_cell.length_c   1.000
_cell.angle_alpha   90.00
_cell.angle_beta   90.00
_cell.angle_gamma   90.00
#
_symmetry.space_group_name_H-M   'P 1'
#
loop_
_entity.id
_entity.type
_entity.pdbx_description
1 polymer ?
#
loop_
_entity_poly.entity_id
_entity_poly.type
_entity_poly.pdbx_seq_one_letter_code
_entity_poly.pdbx_strand_id
1 'polypeptide(L)'
;QFMSPERVHENLFKNSNRIFLKPSQPAVRRYNKIRSLVQKAKMTKRLLRKERLLRKRLAEKGLDYDFPGFAAQELSIKREKVKISKKSKLNASLRSQDPTPVCTPTVLERRKAQADDDTEDNEITLRLPPASVKNAVQRPKKQPRKRPTLKKQK
;
A
#
# COMPACT_ATOMS: atom_id res chain seq x y z
N GLN A 1 20.48 -55.16 -0.28
CA GLN A 1 21.88 -55.46 -0.65
C GLN A 1 22.56 -54.13 -1.00
N PHE A 2 23.73 -53.84 -0.44
CA PHE A 2 24.45 -52.57 -0.67
C PHE A 2 25.44 -52.74 -1.82
N MET A 3 25.58 -51.74 -2.69
CA MET A 3 26.53 -51.78 -3.81
C MET A 3 27.96 -51.59 -3.31
N SER A 4 28.93 -52.30 -3.90
CA SER A 4 30.35 -52.10 -3.60
C SER A 4 30.81 -50.72 -4.10
N PRO A 5 31.69 -50.03 -3.34
CA PRO A 5 32.12 -48.66 -3.68
C PRO A 5 32.85 -48.56 -5.03
N GLU A 6 33.52 -49.62 -5.49
CA GLU A 6 34.17 -49.66 -6.82
C GLU A 6 33.20 -49.59 -7.99
N ARG A 7 31.95 -50.07 -7.80
CA ARG A 7 30.90 -50.01 -8.83
C ARG A 7 30.17 -48.67 -8.84
N VAL A 8 30.54 -47.77 -7.92
CA VAL A 8 29.92 -46.48 -7.71
C VAL A 8 30.94 -45.41 -8.07
N HIS A 9 30.52 -44.47 -8.91
CA HIS A 9 31.38 -43.34 -9.25
C HIS A 9 31.76 -42.54 -7.99
N GLU A 10 33.03 -42.15 -7.85
CA GLU A 10 33.59 -41.54 -6.63
C GLU A 10 32.78 -40.32 -6.13
N ASN A 11 32.21 -39.56 -7.07
CA ASN A 11 31.43 -38.36 -6.76
C ASN A 11 29.91 -38.59 -6.62
N LEU A 12 29.41 -39.83 -6.78
CA LEU A 12 27.96 -40.11 -6.85
C LEU A 12 27.21 -39.64 -5.59
N PHE A 13 27.81 -39.85 -4.42
CA PHE A 13 27.24 -39.45 -3.12
C PHE A 13 27.93 -38.22 -2.52
N LYS A 14 28.70 -37.48 -3.32
CA LYS A 14 29.36 -36.27 -2.84
C LYS A 14 28.30 -35.25 -2.42
N ASN A 15 28.34 -34.83 -1.15
CA ASN A 15 27.35 -33.98 -0.50
C ASN A 15 25.95 -34.59 -0.31
N SER A 16 25.80 -35.92 -0.38
CA SER A 16 24.51 -36.60 -0.11
C SER A 16 23.97 -36.34 1.30
N ASN A 17 24.87 -36.15 2.27
CA ASN A 17 24.53 -35.83 3.66
C ASN A 17 24.09 -34.37 3.88
N ARG A 18 23.96 -33.57 2.80
CA ARG A 18 23.56 -32.17 2.91
C ARG A 18 22.07 -32.07 3.21
N ILE A 19 21.75 -31.59 4.40
CA ILE A 19 20.37 -31.28 4.78
C ILE A 19 19.77 -30.19 3.87
N PHE A 20 18.50 -30.34 3.51
CA PHE A 20 17.76 -29.30 2.80
C PHE A 20 17.62 -28.06 3.69
N LEU A 21 18.19 -26.94 3.23
CA LEU A 21 18.04 -25.65 3.89
C LEU A 21 16.99 -24.82 3.16
N LYS A 22 16.11 -24.16 3.92
CA LYS A 22 15.17 -23.20 3.35
C LYS A 22 15.96 -22.07 2.66
N PRO A 23 15.53 -21.61 1.47
CA PRO A 23 16.18 -20.50 0.79
C PRO A 23 16.26 -19.26 1.68
N SER A 24 17.45 -18.68 1.81
CA SER A 24 17.69 -17.47 2.61
C SER A 24 17.05 -16.22 2.00
N GLN A 25 16.98 -16.18 0.66
CA GLN A 25 16.52 -15.02 -0.11
C GLN A 25 15.36 -15.39 -1.05
N PRO A 26 14.17 -15.73 -0.50
CA PRO A 26 13.03 -16.15 -1.31
C PRO A 26 12.59 -15.03 -2.25
N ALA A 27 12.17 -15.40 -3.46
CA ALA A 27 11.69 -14.47 -4.48
C ALA A 27 10.55 -13.59 -3.97
N VAL A 28 9.66 -14.16 -3.15
CA VAL A 28 8.56 -13.44 -2.48
C VAL A 28 9.06 -12.21 -1.73
N ARG A 29 10.15 -12.33 -0.95
CA ARG A 29 10.73 -11.19 -0.21
C ARG A 29 11.34 -10.15 -1.14
N ARG A 30 11.83 -10.53 -2.32
CA ARG A 30 12.39 -9.61 -3.32
C ARG A 30 11.28 -8.81 -4.01
N TYR A 31 10.20 -9.48 -4.40
CA TYR A 31 9.09 -8.85 -5.12
C TYR A 31 8.22 -8.00 -4.21
N ASN A 32 7.91 -8.49 -3.02
CA ASN A 32 7.06 -7.78 -2.04
C ASN A 32 7.86 -6.82 -1.15
N LYS A 33 9.09 -6.47 -1.53
CA LYS A 33 9.90 -5.53 -0.77
C LYS A 33 9.26 -4.14 -0.80
N ILE A 34 9.09 -3.55 0.38
CA ILE A 34 8.66 -2.14 0.52
C ILE A 34 9.73 -1.23 -0.09
N ARG A 35 9.31 -0.37 -1.02
CA ARG A 35 10.22 0.55 -1.73
C ARG A 35 10.24 1.92 -1.09
N SER A 36 11.44 2.51 -1.03
CA SER A 36 11.63 3.89 -0.58
C SER A 36 11.11 4.91 -1.61
N LEU A 37 10.90 6.15 -1.19
CA LEU A 37 10.43 7.24 -2.05
C LEU A 37 11.38 7.46 -3.24
N VAL A 38 12.70 7.41 -3.02
CA VAL A 38 13.71 7.53 -4.08
C VAL A 38 13.58 6.41 -5.10
N GLN A 39 13.37 5.18 -4.64
CA GLN A 39 13.19 4.03 -5.53
C GLN A 39 11.89 4.13 -6.33
N LYS A 40 10.80 4.58 -5.71
CA LYS A 40 9.52 4.86 -6.38
C LYS A 40 9.72 5.92 -7.46
N ALA A 41 10.39 7.04 -7.16
CA ALA A 41 10.70 8.10 -8.13
C ALA A 41 11.57 7.61 -9.30
N LYS A 42 12.57 6.74 -9.04
CA LYS A 42 13.37 6.13 -10.12
C LYS A 42 12.51 5.23 -11.02
N MET A 43 11.57 4.49 -10.43
CA MET A 43 10.65 3.65 -11.18
C MET A 43 9.65 4.45 -12.01
N THR A 44 9.06 5.53 -11.47
CA THR A 44 8.14 6.39 -12.22
C THR A 44 8.84 7.02 -13.43
N LYS A 45 10.06 7.55 -13.25
CA LYS A 45 10.90 8.04 -14.37
C LYS A 45 11.10 6.97 -15.45
N ARG A 46 11.40 5.73 -15.05
CA ARG A 46 11.60 4.62 -16.00
C ARG A 46 10.30 4.25 -16.72
N LEU A 47 9.17 4.28 -16.02
CA LEU A 47 7.85 3.99 -16.57
C LEU A 47 7.49 5.00 -17.65
N LEU A 48 7.61 6.31 -17.36
CA LEU A 48 7.36 7.39 -18.31
C LEU A 48 8.30 7.32 -19.53
N ARG A 49 9.58 6.97 -19.33
CA ARG A 49 10.52 6.79 -20.45
C ARG A 49 10.06 5.67 -21.39
N LYS A 50 9.64 4.53 -20.84
CA LYS A 50 9.16 3.39 -21.64
C LYS A 50 7.89 3.73 -22.40
N GLU A 51 6.96 4.42 -21.76
CA GLU A 51 5.73 4.88 -22.39
C GLU A 51 6.02 5.80 -23.59
N ARG A 52 6.90 6.80 -23.43
CA ARG A 52 7.29 7.68 -24.54
C ARG A 52 7.90 6.92 -25.71
N LEU A 53 8.77 5.95 -25.43
CA LEU A 53 9.37 5.12 -26.48
C LEU A 53 8.34 4.28 -27.22
N LEU A 54 7.35 3.74 -26.51
CA LEU A 54 6.24 3.03 -27.12
C LEU A 54 5.42 3.94 -28.03
N ARG A 55 5.03 5.12 -27.55
CA ARG A 55 4.26 6.09 -28.35
C ARG A 55 5.00 6.52 -29.61
N LYS A 56 6.32 6.73 -29.53
CA LYS A 56 7.16 7.00 -30.71
C LYS A 56 7.06 5.88 -31.76
N ARG A 57 7.22 4.62 -31.32
CA ARG A 57 7.08 3.45 -32.20
C ARG A 57 5.67 3.29 -32.80
N LEU A 58 4.63 3.73 -32.10
CA LEU A 58 3.25 3.71 -32.61
C LEU A 58 3.03 4.82 -33.64
N ALA A 59 3.50 6.03 -33.34
CA ALA A 59 3.44 7.17 -34.27
C ALA A 59 4.22 6.89 -35.56
N GLU A 60 5.38 6.24 -35.48
CA GLU A 60 6.15 5.76 -36.63
C GLU A 60 5.34 4.81 -37.52
N LYS A 61 4.38 4.07 -36.94
CA LYS A 61 3.46 3.18 -37.66
C LYS A 61 2.16 3.88 -38.11
N GLY A 62 2.05 5.19 -37.90
CA GLY A 62 0.85 5.98 -38.21
C GLY A 62 -0.31 5.73 -37.23
N LEU A 63 -0.06 5.11 -36.08
CA LEU A 63 -1.07 4.88 -35.05
C LEU A 63 -1.03 6.02 -34.04
N ASP A 64 -2.05 6.88 -34.07
CA ASP A 64 -2.25 7.87 -33.02
C ASP A 64 -2.79 7.19 -31.75
N TYR A 65 -2.12 7.41 -30.63
CA TYR A 65 -2.37 6.69 -29.38
C TYR A 65 -2.87 7.65 -28.31
N ASP A 66 -4.18 7.90 -28.34
CA ASP A 66 -4.91 8.78 -27.41
C ASP A 66 -5.26 8.09 -26.09
N PHE A 67 -4.25 7.54 -25.42
CA PHE A 67 -4.41 7.07 -24.05
C PHE A 67 -3.71 8.05 -23.09
N PRO A 68 -4.38 8.58 -22.05
CA PRO A 68 -3.79 9.52 -21.10
C PRO A 68 -2.52 8.97 -20.44
N GLY A 69 -2.49 7.65 -20.19
CA GLY A 69 -1.27 6.97 -19.77
C GLY A 69 -0.83 7.29 -18.36
N PHE A 70 0.44 6.96 -18.05
CA PHE A 70 0.99 7.18 -16.70
C PHE A 70 1.30 8.66 -16.46
N ALA A 71 1.55 9.44 -17.51
CA ALA A 71 1.79 10.87 -17.41
C ALA A 71 0.56 11.66 -16.91
N ALA A 72 -0.66 11.22 -17.25
CA ALA A 72 -1.89 11.90 -16.84
C ALA A 72 -2.15 11.80 -15.32
N GLN A 73 -1.77 10.70 -14.67
CA GLN A 73 -1.89 10.55 -13.22
C GLN A 73 -1.02 11.55 -12.45
N GLU A 74 0.17 11.91 -12.98
CA GLU A 74 0.98 12.96 -12.34
C GLU A 74 0.30 14.33 -12.42
N LEU A 75 -0.47 14.59 -13.48
CA LEU A 75 -1.19 15.86 -13.65
C LEU A 75 -2.41 15.95 -12.74
N SER A 76 -3.16 14.86 -12.54
CA SER A 76 -4.32 14.84 -11.63
C SER A 76 -3.90 15.10 -10.18
N ILE A 77 -2.82 14.46 -9.70
CA ILE A 77 -2.29 14.67 -8.35
C ILE A 77 -1.84 16.12 -8.15
N LYS A 78 -1.22 16.75 -9.16
CA LYS A 78 -0.82 18.16 -9.08
C LYS A 78 -2.05 19.08 -9.04
N ARG A 79 -3.08 18.81 -9.85
CA ARG A 79 -4.33 19.57 -9.88
C ARG A 79 -5.09 19.47 -8.56
N GLU A 80 -5.14 18.29 -7.94
CA GLU A 80 -5.73 18.11 -6.61
C GLU A 80 -5.00 18.92 -5.54
N LYS A 81 -3.66 18.89 -5.51
CA LYS A 81 -2.87 19.72 -4.57
C LYS A 81 -3.16 21.22 -4.72
N VAL A 82 -3.30 21.71 -5.95
CA VAL A 82 -3.65 23.12 -6.24
C VAL A 82 -5.10 23.43 -5.85
N LYS A 83 -6.03 22.50 -6.02
CA LYS A 83 -7.43 22.66 -5.56
C LYS A 83 -7.52 22.69 -4.03
N ILE A 84 -6.76 21.86 -3.33
CA ILE A 84 -6.70 21.83 -1.86
C ILE A 84 -6.09 23.13 -1.32
N SER A 85 -5.06 23.69 -1.95
CA SER A 85 -4.48 24.97 -1.53
C SER A 85 -5.37 26.19 -1.81
N LYS A 86 -6.33 26.09 -2.73
CA LYS A 86 -7.26 27.17 -3.11
C LYS A 86 -8.58 27.16 -2.33
N LYS A 87 -8.91 26.09 -1.60
CA LYS A 87 -9.99 26.14 -0.62
C LYS A 87 -9.53 27.06 0.51
N SER A 88 -10.04 28.28 0.48
CA SER A 88 -9.85 29.31 1.49
C SER A 88 -10.08 28.73 2.89
N LYS A 89 -9.28 29.19 3.85
CA LYS A 89 -9.51 29.03 5.28
C LYS A 89 -10.80 29.75 5.68
N LEU A 90 -11.95 29.26 5.27
CA LEU A 90 -13.22 29.57 5.93
C LEU A 90 -13.48 28.44 6.92
N ASN A 91 -12.64 28.37 7.95
CA ASN A 91 -12.97 27.60 9.14
C ASN A 91 -14.01 28.41 9.93
N ALA A 92 -15.24 28.49 9.42
CA ALA A 92 -16.41 28.74 10.26
C ALA A 92 -16.80 27.42 10.94
N SER A 93 -15.83 26.78 11.60
CA SER A 93 -16.10 25.61 12.43
C SER A 93 -16.65 26.14 13.74
N LEU A 94 -17.98 26.15 13.88
CA LEU A 94 -18.60 26.27 15.19
C LEU A 94 -18.11 25.10 16.04
N ARG A 95 -17.46 25.38 17.17
CA ARG A 95 -17.01 24.33 18.08
C ARG A 95 -18.21 23.88 18.90
N SER A 96 -18.24 22.61 19.27
CA SER A 96 -19.29 22.05 20.14
C SER A 96 -19.34 22.67 21.55
N GLN A 97 -18.37 23.50 21.90
CA GLN A 97 -18.27 24.19 23.19
C GLN A 97 -18.73 25.65 23.10
N ASP A 98 -19.02 26.17 21.91
CA ASP A 98 -19.52 27.53 21.73
C ASP A 98 -20.98 27.61 22.21
N PRO A 99 -21.45 28.78 22.69
CA PRO A 99 -22.82 28.94 23.15
C PRO A 99 -23.82 28.66 22.02
N THR A 100 -24.80 27.79 22.28
CA THR A 100 -25.84 27.45 21.30
C THR A 100 -26.70 28.67 21.00
N PRO A 101 -26.72 29.17 19.76
CA PRO A 101 -27.57 30.31 19.41
C PRO A 101 -29.05 29.90 19.44
N VAL A 102 -29.92 30.85 19.78
CA VAL A 102 -31.37 30.63 19.83
C VAL A 102 -31.93 30.44 18.40
N CYS A 103 -32.84 29.48 18.23
CA CYS A 103 -33.53 29.26 16.96
C CYS A 103 -34.55 30.38 16.68
N THR A 104 -34.14 31.40 15.92
CA THR A 104 -35.01 32.52 15.51
C THR A 104 -35.82 32.18 14.25
N PRO A 105 -36.98 32.82 14.00
CA PRO A 105 -37.81 32.55 12.82
C PRO A 105 -37.04 32.72 11.49
N THR A 106 -36.11 33.67 11.43
CA THR A 106 -35.19 33.86 10.29
C THR A 106 -34.32 32.63 9.98
N VAL A 107 -33.96 31.82 10.99
CA VAL A 107 -33.21 30.57 10.77
C VAL A 107 -34.10 29.49 10.13
N LEU A 108 -35.38 29.45 10.50
CA LEU A 108 -36.34 28.51 9.92
C LEU A 108 -36.67 28.85 8.47
N GLU A 109 -36.83 30.13 8.13
CA GLU A 109 -37.04 30.58 6.74
C GLU A 109 -35.86 30.20 5.83
N ARG A 110 -34.62 30.40 6.29
CA ARG A 110 -33.41 30.03 5.55
C ARG A 110 -33.35 28.53 5.25
N ARG A 111 -33.73 27.67 6.20
CA ARG A 111 -33.75 26.21 5.98
C ARG A 111 -34.83 25.78 5.00
N LYS A 112 -36.01 26.40 5.03
CA LYS A 112 -37.09 26.11 4.06
C LYS A 112 -36.69 26.44 2.62
N ALA A 113 -35.94 27.52 2.42
CA ALA A 113 -35.45 27.91 1.10
C ALA A 113 -34.34 26.99 0.55
N GLN A 114 -33.72 26.16 1.39
CA GLN A 114 -32.60 25.28 1.04
C GLN A 114 -33.02 23.80 0.91
N ALA A 115 -34.32 23.50 1.01
CA ALA A 115 -34.84 22.17 0.78
C ALA A 115 -34.85 21.86 -0.73
N ASP A 116 -33.71 21.49 -1.27
CA ASP A 116 -33.60 20.82 -2.58
C ASP A 116 -33.88 19.30 -2.40
N ASP A 117 -34.31 18.62 -3.48
CA ASP A 117 -34.71 17.19 -3.54
C ASP A 117 -33.56 16.18 -3.25
N ASP A 118 -32.49 16.60 -2.57
CA ASP A 118 -31.37 15.73 -2.23
C ASP A 118 -31.77 14.72 -1.15
N THR A 119 -31.77 13.44 -1.51
CA THR A 119 -32.28 12.33 -0.70
C THR A 119 -31.33 11.90 0.44
N GLU A 120 -30.16 12.56 0.56
CA GLU A 120 -29.10 12.19 1.51
C GLU A 120 -28.85 13.32 2.54
N ASP A 121 -29.25 13.09 3.80
CA ASP A 121 -29.07 14.03 4.91
C ASP A 121 -27.60 14.11 5.38
N ASN A 122 -26.85 15.09 4.87
CA ASN A 122 -25.43 15.29 5.18
C ASN A 122 -25.16 15.90 6.58
N GLU A 123 -26.19 16.40 7.28
CA GLU A 123 -26.03 17.08 8.58
C GLU A 123 -25.99 16.11 9.78
N ILE A 124 -26.51 14.89 9.62
CA ILE A 124 -26.72 13.96 10.74
C ILE A 124 -25.59 12.93 10.75
N THR A 125 -24.75 12.97 11.78
CA THR A 125 -23.73 11.93 12.01
C THR A 125 -24.23 10.90 13.02
N LEU A 126 -24.39 9.64 12.60
CA LEU A 126 -24.77 8.54 13.50
C LEU A 126 -23.53 7.96 14.21
N ARG A 127 -23.49 8.06 15.54
CA ARG A 127 -22.45 7.43 16.36
C ARG A 127 -22.78 5.94 16.54
N LEU A 128 -22.27 5.11 15.62
CA LEU A 128 -22.43 3.66 15.70
C LEU A 128 -21.46 3.03 16.72
N PRO A 129 -21.84 1.92 17.38
CA PRO A 129 -20.91 1.16 18.20
C PRO A 129 -19.75 0.64 17.35
N PRO A 130 -18.54 0.47 17.94
CA PRO A 130 -17.39 -0.03 17.19
C PRO A 130 -17.69 -1.43 16.66
N ALA A 131 -17.59 -1.61 15.33
CA ALA A 131 -17.70 -2.91 14.70
C ALA A 131 -16.70 -3.87 15.36
N SER A 132 -17.19 -5.02 15.83
CA SER A 132 -16.43 -6.00 16.60
C SER A 132 -15.06 -6.27 15.99
N VAL A 133 -14.02 -5.85 16.70
CA VAL A 133 -12.63 -6.11 16.33
C VAL A 133 -12.42 -7.62 16.41
N LYS A 134 -12.05 -8.23 15.29
CA LYS A 134 -11.64 -9.64 15.21
C LYS A 134 -10.64 -9.93 16.34
N ASN A 135 -11.01 -10.85 17.24
CA ASN A 135 -10.17 -11.37 18.31
C ASN A 135 -8.85 -11.91 17.74
N ALA A 136 -7.81 -11.07 17.70
CA ALA A 136 -6.44 -11.50 17.51
C ALA A 136 -5.92 -11.96 18.87
N VAL A 137 -6.22 -13.22 19.22
CA VAL A 137 -5.57 -13.92 20.33
C VAL A 137 -4.06 -13.83 20.11
N GLN A 138 -3.37 -13.07 20.96
CA GLN A 138 -1.91 -12.99 20.95
C GLN A 138 -1.34 -14.36 21.32
N ARG A 139 -0.78 -15.07 20.35
CA ARG A 139 0.00 -16.29 20.63
C ARG A 139 1.24 -15.91 21.45
N PRO A 140 1.53 -16.59 22.58
CA PRO A 140 2.70 -16.29 23.39
C PRO A 140 4.00 -16.57 22.62
N LYS A 141 4.97 -15.67 22.77
CA LYS A 141 6.29 -15.75 22.13
C LYS A 141 7.07 -16.95 22.68
N LYS A 142 7.47 -17.88 21.83
CA LYS A 142 8.40 -18.97 22.20
C LYS A 142 9.82 -18.39 22.40
N GLN A 143 10.38 -18.63 23.59
CA GLN A 143 11.78 -18.33 23.92
C GLN A 143 12.75 -19.11 23.00
N PRO A 144 13.85 -18.50 22.52
CA PRO A 144 14.87 -19.22 21.77
C PRO A 144 15.66 -20.16 22.68
N ARG A 145 15.77 -21.44 22.29
CA ARG A 145 16.61 -22.43 22.98
C ARG A 145 18.09 -22.01 22.91
N LYS A 146 18.73 -21.78 24.06
CA LYS A 146 20.20 -21.68 24.15
C LYS A 146 20.80 -23.06 23.87
N ARG A 147 21.73 -23.12 22.92
CA ARG A 147 22.53 -24.32 22.64
C ARG A 147 23.69 -24.37 23.65
N PRO A 148 23.95 -25.51 24.32
CA PRO A 148 25.16 -25.66 25.11
C PRO A 148 26.37 -25.74 24.18
N THR A 149 27.36 -24.89 24.40
CA THR A 149 28.67 -24.97 23.77
C THR A 149 29.42 -26.17 24.34
N LEU A 150 29.57 -27.23 23.55
CA LEU A 150 30.52 -28.30 23.85
C LEU A 150 31.93 -27.73 23.75
N LYS A 151 32.60 -27.62 24.90
CA LYS A 151 34.03 -27.31 24.97
C LYS A 151 34.78 -28.42 24.23
N LYS A 152 35.51 -28.08 23.16
CA LYS A 152 36.56 -28.94 22.62
C LYS A 152 37.61 -29.12 23.72
N GLN A 153 37.80 -30.35 24.18
CA GLN A 153 38.96 -30.72 24.96
C GLN A 153 40.11 -31.02 24.00
N LYS A 154 41.24 -30.34 24.28
CA LYS A 154 42.64 -30.54 23.91
C LYS A 154 42.94 -30.97 22.48
#